data_AF-A0A0G4ETQ2-F1
#
_entry.id   AF-A0A0G4ETQ2-F1
#
_cell.length_a   1.000
_cell.length_b   1.000
_cell.length_c   1.000
_cell.angle_alpha   90.00
_cell.angle_beta   90.00
_cell.angle_gamma   90.00
#
_symmetry.space_group_name_H-M   'P 1'
#
loop_
_entity.id
_entity.type
_entity.pdbx_description
1 polymer ?
#
loop_
_entity_poly.entity_id
_entity_poly.type
_entity_poly.pdbx_seq_one_letter_code
_entity_poly.pdbx_strand_id
1 'polypeptide(L)'
;MQIYRRILEKDRTLAMETSFGSNLAHQAARGGSLYETSVYSQSFINSYMTLLVDNGVDIAATDEIGETPLYCAALYRFPKVVDFLARHLTSADDINRASLYHNETPLGVAVSEAVYHEWEPPNPTIRTLLMAGADVPLLPTVDDDAEDDPHVDAGDDRYLRQPSALRRQRQLVLSEYREVLNDLPKPAMAALNAALAPHRSLAALLTPRLAVGPQEAPFFGWRIASYLFDTEAVNRTITDTLLPFRHTDMARRVCTAIEHFVKSALEASSNREVVGPMANVGGQMVRVPLQCFAVRGQEGGQPRLLGVREVVHKARLDEAARHGVEGVVKGFDDHLGNEDCQFEWQHLGYINKQGQFESLGIN
;
A
#
# COMPACT_ATOMS: atom_id res chain seq x y z
N MET A 1 -13.58 18.29 18.87
CA MET A 1 -12.18 18.17 19.33
C MET A 1 -11.83 19.00 20.56
N GLN A 2 -12.18 20.29 20.66
CA GLN A 2 -11.81 21.12 21.82
C GLN A 2 -12.32 20.57 23.17
N ILE A 3 -13.51 19.95 23.19
CA ILE A 3 -14.07 19.34 24.40
C ILE A 3 -13.14 18.23 24.92
N TYR A 4 -12.73 17.28 24.08
CA TYR A 4 -11.83 16.19 24.46
C TYR A 4 -10.48 16.69 24.98
N ARG A 5 -9.89 17.69 24.31
CA ARG A 5 -8.64 18.31 24.77
C ARG A 5 -8.80 18.91 26.16
N ARG A 6 -9.87 19.68 26.38
CA ARG A 6 -10.15 20.32 27.67
C ARG A 6 -10.41 19.32 28.79
N ILE A 7 -11.02 18.17 28.48
CA ILE A 7 -11.20 17.08 29.45
C ILE A 7 -9.84 16.52 29.86
N LEU A 8 -8.97 16.18 28.89
CA LEU A 8 -7.64 15.63 29.18
C LEU A 8 -6.68 16.66 29.79
N GLU A 9 -6.83 17.96 29.49
CA GLU A 9 -6.09 19.03 30.17
C GLU A 9 -6.44 19.12 31.66
N LYS A 10 -7.70 18.84 32.02
CA LYS A 10 -8.13 18.82 33.42
C LYS A 10 -7.71 17.55 34.14
N ASP A 11 -7.78 16.42 33.44
CA ASP A 11 -7.38 15.12 33.99
C ASP A 11 -6.85 14.21 32.87
N ARG A 12 -5.52 14.06 32.84
CA ARG A 12 -4.82 13.21 31.85
C ARG A 12 -4.99 11.72 32.15
N THR A 13 -5.33 11.35 33.39
CA THR A 13 -5.48 9.93 33.76
C THR A 13 -6.68 9.29 33.07
N LEU A 14 -7.68 10.08 32.70
CA LEU A 14 -8.82 9.66 31.89
C LEU A 14 -8.39 9.03 30.56
N ALA A 15 -7.29 9.48 29.96
CA ALA A 15 -6.79 8.87 28.72
C ALA A 15 -6.34 7.41 28.93
N MET A 16 -5.85 7.10 30.13
CA MET A 16 -5.26 5.82 30.48
C MET A 16 -6.25 4.87 31.17
N GLU A 17 -7.52 5.27 31.28
CA GLU A 17 -8.55 4.41 31.83
C GLU A 17 -8.76 3.17 30.96
N THR A 18 -8.86 2.03 31.64
CA THR A 18 -9.16 0.73 31.01
C THR A 18 -10.31 0.07 31.75
N SER A 19 -11.11 -0.70 31.02
CA SER A 19 -12.19 -1.54 31.55
C SER A 19 -12.11 -2.90 30.90
N PHE A 20 -11.95 -3.98 31.68
CA PHE A 20 -11.73 -5.33 31.15
C PHE A 20 -10.56 -5.41 30.15
N GLY A 21 -9.46 -4.70 30.43
CA GLY A 21 -8.32 -4.54 29.51
C GLY A 21 -8.58 -3.61 28.31
N SER A 22 -9.84 -3.26 28.03
CA SER A 22 -10.23 -2.37 26.94
C SER A 22 -9.89 -0.92 27.27
N ASN A 23 -9.01 -0.31 26.46
CA ASN A 23 -8.65 1.11 26.57
C ASN A 23 -9.47 2.01 25.63
N LEU A 24 -9.22 3.32 25.65
CA LEU A 24 -9.95 4.27 24.79
C LEU A 24 -9.80 4.04 23.28
N ALA A 25 -8.72 3.42 22.82
CA ALA A 25 -8.59 3.05 21.41
C ALA A 25 -9.56 1.92 21.01
N HIS A 26 -9.78 0.95 21.90
CA HIS A 26 -10.83 -0.07 21.70
C HIS A 26 -12.22 0.58 21.66
N GLN A 27 -12.50 1.51 22.57
CA GLN A 27 -13.79 2.22 22.59
C GLN A 27 -14.00 3.04 21.31
N ALA A 28 -12.95 3.71 20.82
CA ALA A 28 -12.99 4.41 19.53
C ALA A 28 -13.28 3.47 18.36
N ALA A 29 -12.68 2.28 18.39
CA ALA A 29 -12.88 1.23 17.39
C ALA A 29 -14.30 0.64 17.40
N ARG A 30 -14.90 0.49 18.60
CA ARG A 30 -16.29 0.02 18.80
C ARG A 30 -17.35 1.08 18.52
N GLY A 31 -16.95 2.33 18.29
CA GLY A 31 -17.86 3.44 17.99
C GLY A 31 -18.52 3.37 16.61
N GLY A 32 -18.17 2.39 15.77
CA GLY A 32 -18.90 2.06 14.55
C GLY A 32 -20.20 1.32 14.86
N SER A 33 -21.28 1.64 14.15
CA SER A 33 -22.49 0.82 14.18
C SER A 33 -22.32 -0.30 13.15
N LEU A 34 -22.66 -1.56 13.51
CA LEU A 34 -22.73 -2.68 12.56
C LEU A 34 -23.69 -2.38 11.39
N TYR A 35 -24.67 -1.49 11.63
CA TYR A 35 -25.78 -1.19 10.73
C TYR A 35 -25.78 0.23 10.16
N GLU A 36 -24.86 1.12 10.57
CA GLU A 36 -24.85 2.51 10.12
C GLU A 36 -23.43 3.04 9.85
N THR A 37 -23.28 3.75 8.73
CA THR A 37 -22.02 4.39 8.35
C THR A 37 -21.61 5.39 9.42
N SER A 38 -20.38 5.27 9.95
CA SER A 38 -19.85 6.17 10.97
C SER A 38 -20.00 7.65 10.57
N VAL A 39 -20.69 8.40 11.43
CA VAL A 39 -20.97 9.85 11.31
C VAL A 39 -19.71 10.72 11.43
N TYR A 40 -18.58 10.15 11.86
CA TYR A 40 -17.34 10.90 12.09
C TYR A 40 -16.50 11.03 10.81
N SER A 41 -15.98 12.23 10.53
CA SER A 41 -15.06 12.44 9.40
C SER A 41 -13.68 11.81 9.67
N GLN A 42 -12.92 11.49 8.61
CA GLN A 42 -11.54 10.97 8.76
C GLN A 42 -10.66 11.94 9.56
N SER A 43 -10.80 13.25 9.31
CA SER A 43 -10.04 14.28 10.03
C SER A 43 -10.35 14.29 11.53
N PHE A 44 -11.61 14.07 11.91
CA PHE A 44 -11.98 13.93 13.31
C PHE A 44 -11.35 12.68 13.93
N ILE A 45 -11.47 11.52 13.28
CA ILE A 45 -10.91 10.26 13.79
C ILE A 45 -9.39 10.37 13.94
N ASN A 46 -8.69 10.90 12.94
CA ASN A 46 -7.26 11.17 13.04
C ASN A 46 -6.94 12.08 14.24
N SER A 47 -7.66 13.20 14.38
CA SER A 47 -7.43 14.14 15.48
C SER A 47 -7.69 13.54 16.86
N TYR A 48 -8.72 12.69 16.97
CA TYR A 48 -9.09 12.03 18.21
C TYR A 48 -8.09 10.93 18.58
N MET A 49 -7.76 10.05 17.64
CA MET A 49 -6.80 8.98 17.88
C MET A 49 -5.39 9.52 18.14
N THR A 50 -4.94 10.56 17.41
CA THR A 50 -3.68 11.25 17.71
C THR A 50 -3.69 11.82 19.14
N LEU A 51 -4.79 12.45 19.57
CA LEU A 51 -4.91 12.95 20.95
C LEU A 51 -4.77 11.82 21.98
N LEU A 52 -5.30 10.62 21.71
CA LEU A 52 -5.15 9.46 22.59
C LEU A 52 -3.70 8.98 22.65
N VAL A 53 -3.06 8.80 21.49
CA VAL A 53 -1.65 8.38 21.37
C VAL A 53 -0.72 9.39 22.06
N ASP A 54 -0.94 10.69 21.88
CA ASP A 54 -0.17 11.77 22.52
C ASP A 54 -0.30 11.76 24.06
N ASN A 55 -1.33 11.12 24.61
CA ASN A 55 -1.52 10.94 26.04
C ASN A 55 -1.17 9.52 26.51
N GLY A 56 -0.48 8.72 25.69
CA GLY A 56 0.11 7.44 26.08
C GLY A 56 -0.79 6.21 25.89
N VAL A 57 -1.93 6.35 25.20
CA VAL A 57 -2.79 5.21 24.90
C VAL A 57 -2.06 4.25 23.96
N ASP A 58 -1.92 3.00 24.42
CA ASP A 58 -1.36 1.92 23.61
C ASP A 58 -2.41 1.41 22.60
N ILE A 59 -2.19 1.74 21.33
CA ILE A 59 -3.08 1.33 20.23
C ILE A 59 -2.87 -0.13 19.77
N ALA A 60 -1.86 -0.82 20.30
CA ALA A 60 -1.56 -2.23 20.03
C ALA A 60 -1.96 -3.17 21.19
N ALA A 61 -2.39 -2.60 22.32
CA ALA A 61 -2.82 -3.36 23.49
C ALA A 61 -3.96 -4.34 23.16
N THR A 62 -4.03 -5.42 23.92
CA THR A 62 -5.15 -6.37 23.88
C THR A 62 -6.04 -6.23 25.10
N ASP A 63 -7.34 -6.39 24.94
CA ASP A 63 -8.27 -6.54 26.06
C ASP A 63 -8.25 -7.96 26.68
N GLU A 64 -9.11 -8.24 27.65
CA GLU A 64 -9.15 -9.52 28.38
C GLU A 64 -9.45 -10.75 27.50
N ILE A 65 -10.05 -10.57 26.32
CA ILE A 65 -10.30 -11.65 25.35
C ILE A 65 -9.31 -11.62 24.18
N GLY A 66 -8.24 -10.84 24.30
CA GLY A 66 -7.17 -10.77 23.33
C GLY A 66 -7.49 -9.93 22.10
N GLU A 67 -8.57 -9.14 22.10
CA GLU A 67 -8.90 -8.27 20.97
C GLU A 67 -8.02 -7.03 21.00
N THR A 68 -7.45 -6.66 19.86
CA THR A 68 -6.78 -5.37 19.68
C THR A 68 -7.78 -4.30 19.24
N PRO A 69 -7.45 -2.99 19.34
CA PRO A 69 -8.27 -1.94 18.74
C PRO A 69 -8.49 -2.16 17.24
N LEU A 70 -7.51 -2.72 16.52
CA LEU A 70 -7.63 -3.03 15.11
C LEU A 70 -8.65 -4.15 14.86
N TYR A 71 -8.61 -5.21 15.67
CA TYR A 71 -9.60 -6.29 15.63
C TYR A 71 -11.01 -5.75 15.86
N CYS A 72 -11.23 -4.95 16.92
CA CYS A 72 -12.54 -4.34 17.16
C CYS A 72 -12.96 -3.45 15.99
N ALA A 73 -12.07 -2.63 15.43
CA ALA A 73 -12.41 -1.74 14.32
C ALA A 73 -12.80 -2.52 13.05
N ALA A 74 -12.20 -3.69 12.85
CA ALA A 74 -12.55 -4.60 11.77
C ALA A 74 -13.93 -5.23 11.96
N LEU A 75 -14.18 -5.80 13.15
CA LEU A 75 -15.47 -6.38 13.57
C LEU A 75 -16.62 -5.37 13.43
N TYR A 76 -16.44 -4.15 13.94
CA TYR A 76 -17.46 -3.09 13.91
C TYR A 76 -17.43 -2.25 12.61
N ARG A 77 -16.71 -2.70 11.57
CA ARG A 77 -16.66 -2.08 10.24
C ARG A 77 -16.31 -0.60 10.23
N PHE A 78 -15.27 -0.21 10.95
CA PHE A 78 -14.89 1.18 11.08
C PHE A 78 -13.62 1.51 10.27
N PRO A 79 -13.70 1.61 8.93
CA PRO A 79 -12.52 1.71 8.07
C PRO A 79 -11.66 2.94 8.37
N LYS A 80 -12.25 4.03 8.90
CA LYS A 80 -11.52 5.25 9.27
C LYS A 80 -10.59 5.03 10.47
N VAL A 81 -11.00 4.21 11.43
CA VAL A 81 -10.18 3.82 12.58
C VAL A 81 -9.15 2.78 12.15
N VAL A 82 -9.55 1.80 11.32
CA VAL A 82 -8.62 0.83 10.71
C VAL A 82 -7.50 1.54 9.94
N ASP A 83 -7.84 2.54 9.12
CA ASP A 83 -6.86 3.34 8.36
C ASP A 83 -5.91 4.12 9.29
N PHE A 84 -6.43 4.71 10.37
CA PHE A 84 -5.56 5.35 11.36
C PHE A 84 -4.60 4.33 12.00
N LEU A 85 -5.15 3.22 12.51
CA LEU A 85 -4.38 2.20 13.20
C LEU A 85 -3.31 1.58 12.29
N ALA A 86 -3.66 1.18 11.07
CA ALA A 86 -2.74 0.62 10.08
C ALA A 86 -1.53 1.54 9.81
N ARG A 87 -1.76 2.86 9.74
CA ARG A 87 -0.71 3.86 9.52
C ARG A 87 0.20 4.04 10.73
N HIS A 88 -0.28 3.82 11.95
CA HIS A 88 0.45 4.10 13.19
C HIS A 88 1.02 2.86 13.90
N LEU A 89 0.47 1.67 13.65
CA LEU A 89 1.01 0.40 14.15
C LEU A 89 2.37 0.12 13.49
N THR A 90 3.36 -0.31 14.27
CA THR A 90 4.75 -0.37 13.80
C THR A 90 5.17 -1.75 13.29
N SER A 91 4.46 -2.82 13.65
CA SER A 91 4.78 -4.20 13.25
C SER A 91 3.67 -4.82 12.39
N ALA A 92 4.07 -5.69 11.46
CA ALA A 92 3.14 -6.58 10.75
C ALA A 92 2.41 -7.52 11.72
N ASP A 93 3.04 -7.90 12.83
CA ASP A 93 2.40 -8.73 13.87
C ASP A 93 1.20 -8.02 14.49
N ASP A 94 1.21 -6.68 14.57
CA ASP A 94 0.09 -5.92 15.14
C ASP A 94 -1.10 -5.87 14.18
N ILE A 95 -0.83 -5.92 12.86
CA ILE A 95 -1.87 -5.99 11.81
C ILE A 95 -2.55 -7.36 11.82
N ASN A 96 -1.77 -8.42 12.07
CA ASN A 96 -2.21 -9.80 11.97
C ASN A 96 -2.53 -10.47 13.32
N ARG A 97 -2.50 -9.71 14.42
CA ARG A 97 -2.74 -10.28 15.76
C ARG A 97 -4.17 -10.82 15.89
N ALA A 98 -4.27 -12.14 16.02
CA ALA A 98 -5.55 -12.81 16.18
C ALA A 98 -6.15 -12.60 17.58
N SER A 99 -7.48 -12.52 17.66
CA SER A 99 -8.22 -12.58 18.92
C SER A 99 -8.02 -13.96 19.58
N LEU A 100 -7.87 -13.99 20.90
CA LEU A 100 -7.72 -15.25 21.64
C LEU A 100 -9.02 -16.05 21.70
N TYR A 101 -10.17 -15.37 21.59
CA TYR A 101 -11.48 -16.03 21.68
C TYR A 101 -11.89 -16.67 20.36
N HIS A 102 -11.82 -15.92 19.26
CA HIS A 102 -12.29 -16.37 17.94
C HIS A 102 -11.17 -17.08 17.16
N ASN A 103 -9.91 -16.87 17.53
CA ASN A 103 -8.73 -17.28 16.76
C ASN A 103 -8.76 -16.73 15.32
N GLU A 104 -9.33 -15.54 15.15
CA GLU A 104 -9.42 -14.83 13.88
C GLU A 104 -8.54 -13.58 13.89
N THR A 105 -7.90 -13.28 12.76
CA THR A 105 -7.20 -12.02 12.55
C THR A 105 -8.19 -10.89 12.28
N PRO A 106 -7.78 -9.60 12.35
CA PRO A 106 -8.64 -8.49 11.96
C PRO A 106 -9.20 -8.63 10.53
N LEU A 107 -8.41 -9.16 9.58
CA LEU A 107 -8.91 -9.44 8.24
C LEU A 107 -9.90 -10.61 8.21
N GLY A 108 -9.64 -11.66 8.98
CA GLY A 108 -10.54 -12.82 9.12
C GLY A 108 -11.93 -12.40 9.59
N VAL A 109 -12.02 -11.69 10.72
CA VAL A 109 -13.31 -11.24 11.26
C VAL A 109 -14.03 -10.28 10.30
N ALA A 110 -13.32 -9.37 9.63
CA ALA A 110 -13.94 -8.47 8.65
C ALA A 110 -14.55 -9.21 7.46
N VAL A 111 -13.92 -10.31 7.01
CA VAL A 111 -14.40 -11.15 5.92
C VAL A 111 -15.57 -12.03 6.38
N SER A 112 -15.46 -12.65 7.56
CA SER A 112 -16.52 -13.43 8.21
C SER A 112 -17.81 -12.62 8.35
N GLU A 113 -17.71 -11.41 8.93
CA GLU A 113 -18.84 -10.50 9.10
C GLU A 113 -19.45 -10.05 7.78
N ALA A 114 -18.60 -9.78 6.77
CA ALA A 114 -19.09 -9.39 5.45
C ALA A 114 -19.87 -10.50 4.75
N VAL A 115 -19.45 -11.75 4.91
CA VAL A 115 -20.18 -12.91 4.36
C VAL A 115 -21.44 -13.19 5.16
N TYR A 116 -21.36 -13.15 6.50
CA TYR A 116 -22.50 -13.38 7.39
C TYR A 116 -23.65 -12.40 7.12
N HIS A 117 -23.33 -11.13 6.92
CA HIS A 117 -24.30 -10.07 6.68
C HIS A 117 -24.53 -9.76 5.18
N GLU A 118 -23.97 -10.57 4.28
CA GLU A 118 -24.12 -10.42 2.83
C GLU A 118 -23.78 -9.01 2.31
N TRP A 119 -22.72 -8.39 2.85
CA TRP A 119 -22.31 -7.06 2.40
C TRP A 119 -21.70 -7.11 1.01
N GLU A 120 -22.25 -6.31 0.11
CA GLU A 120 -21.72 -6.19 -1.24
C GLU A 120 -20.35 -5.46 -1.25
N PRO A 121 -19.40 -5.92 -2.08
CA PRO A 121 -18.17 -5.19 -2.33
C PRO A 121 -18.44 -3.85 -3.07
N PRO A 122 -17.60 -2.82 -2.90
CA PRO A 122 -16.33 -2.85 -2.17
C PRO A 122 -16.52 -2.75 -0.65
N ASN A 123 -15.79 -3.55 0.10
CA ASN A 123 -15.69 -3.44 1.55
C ASN A 123 -14.44 -2.62 1.94
N PRO A 124 -14.61 -1.36 2.40
CA PRO A 124 -13.47 -0.49 2.68
C PRO A 124 -12.59 -1.03 3.82
N THR A 125 -13.17 -1.70 4.80
CA THR A 125 -12.43 -2.27 5.93
C THR A 125 -11.49 -3.37 5.45
N ILE A 126 -12.00 -4.31 4.65
CA ILE A 126 -11.20 -5.39 4.04
C ILE A 126 -10.09 -4.79 3.19
N ARG A 127 -10.40 -3.82 2.32
CA ARG A 127 -9.40 -3.15 1.47
C ARG A 127 -8.30 -2.48 2.28
N THR A 128 -8.66 -1.72 3.32
CA THR A 128 -7.67 -1.02 4.16
C THR A 128 -6.76 -2.01 4.89
N LEU A 129 -7.28 -3.14 5.38
CA LEU A 129 -6.47 -4.20 5.99
C LEU A 129 -5.52 -4.86 4.99
N LEU A 130 -6.00 -5.18 3.78
CA LEU A 130 -5.18 -5.73 2.71
C LEU A 130 -4.08 -4.77 2.27
N MET A 131 -4.40 -3.48 2.13
CA MET A 131 -3.38 -2.45 1.90
C MET A 131 -2.35 -2.50 3.02
N ALA A 132 -2.78 -2.53 4.28
CA ALA A 132 -1.91 -2.57 5.45
C ALA A 132 -1.04 -3.83 5.59
N GLY A 133 -1.10 -4.78 4.65
CA GLY A 133 -0.32 -6.02 4.71
C GLY A 133 -0.91 -7.07 5.64
N ALA A 134 -2.24 -7.06 5.83
CA ALA A 134 -2.90 -8.15 6.51
C ALA A 134 -2.78 -9.45 5.69
N ASP A 135 -2.35 -10.51 6.34
CA ASP A 135 -2.21 -11.82 5.73
C ASP A 135 -3.60 -12.36 5.38
N VAL A 136 -3.79 -12.71 4.11
CA VAL A 136 -4.99 -13.40 3.66
C VAL A 136 -5.15 -14.67 4.51
N PRO A 137 -6.30 -14.86 5.20
CA PRO A 137 -6.49 -16.03 6.05
C PRO A 137 -6.24 -17.31 5.26
N LEU A 138 -5.55 -18.27 5.87
CA LEU A 138 -5.41 -19.63 5.33
C LEU A 138 -6.76 -20.35 5.43
N LEU A 139 -7.69 -19.97 4.55
CA LEU A 139 -8.98 -20.63 4.44
C LEU A 139 -8.75 -22.02 3.84
N PRO A 140 -9.32 -23.09 4.43
CA PRO A 140 -9.20 -24.43 3.88
C PRO A 140 -9.59 -24.44 2.41
N THR A 141 -8.81 -25.12 1.57
CA THR A 141 -9.29 -25.53 0.25
C THR A 141 -10.43 -26.51 0.49
N VAL A 142 -11.65 -26.06 0.25
CA VAL A 142 -12.82 -26.92 0.34
C VAL A 142 -13.09 -27.49 -1.05
N ASP A 143 -13.28 -28.81 -1.15
CA ASP A 143 -13.65 -29.45 -2.40
C ASP A 143 -14.93 -28.82 -2.96
N ASP A 144 -14.99 -28.60 -4.28
CA ASP A 144 -16.15 -27.96 -4.91
C ASP A 144 -17.45 -28.75 -4.70
N ASP A 145 -17.32 -30.06 -4.48
CA ASP A 145 -18.42 -31.00 -4.22
C ASP A 145 -18.80 -31.11 -2.74
N ALA A 146 -18.11 -30.41 -1.82
CA ALA A 146 -18.45 -30.44 -0.41
C ALA A 146 -19.76 -29.69 -0.16
N GLU A 147 -20.75 -30.43 0.34
CA GLU A 147 -22.06 -29.91 0.69
C GLU A 147 -22.09 -29.38 2.12
N ASP A 148 -22.89 -28.32 2.34
CA ASP A 148 -23.11 -27.78 3.67
C ASP A 148 -23.95 -28.77 4.51
N ASP A 149 -23.70 -28.80 5.82
CA ASP A 149 -24.57 -29.55 6.74
C ASP A 149 -25.96 -28.90 6.77
N PRO A 150 -27.03 -29.60 6.33
CA PRO A 150 -28.38 -29.05 6.25
C PRO A 150 -28.99 -28.73 7.61
N HIS A 151 -28.36 -29.16 8.71
CA HIS A 151 -28.80 -28.88 10.08
C HIS A 151 -28.20 -27.60 10.67
N VAL A 152 -27.30 -26.92 9.96
CA VAL A 152 -26.69 -25.65 10.39
C VAL A 152 -27.35 -24.51 9.63
N ASP A 153 -28.14 -23.71 10.36
CA ASP A 153 -28.79 -22.51 9.82
C ASP A 153 -27.84 -21.30 9.86
N ALA A 154 -28.16 -20.25 9.11
CA ALA A 154 -27.39 -19.02 9.01
C ALA A 154 -27.19 -18.30 10.35
N GLY A 155 -28.05 -18.53 11.35
CA GLY A 155 -27.91 -17.96 12.70
C GLY A 155 -26.99 -18.73 13.66
N ASP A 156 -26.38 -19.84 13.22
CA ASP A 156 -25.43 -20.63 14.01
C ASP A 156 -23.99 -20.21 13.68
N ASP A 157 -23.14 -19.99 14.69
CA ASP A 157 -21.72 -19.63 14.50
C ASP A 157 -20.97 -20.65 13.63
N ARG A 158 -21.45 -21.90 13.55
CA ARG A 158 -20.91 -22.95 12.67
C ARG A 158 -21.19 -22.68 11.19
N TYR A 159 -22.12 -21.79 10.85
CA TYR A 159 -22.44 -21.43 9.47
C TYR A 159 -21.21 -20.93 8.71
N LEU A 160 -20.41 -20.08 9.34
CA LEU A 160 -19.20 -19.51 8.70
C LEU A 160 -18.08 -20.55 8.49
N ARG A 161 -18.20 -21.73 9.10
CA ARG A 161 -17.29 -22.86 8.91
C ARG A 161 -17.78 -23.83 7.83
N GLN A 162 -18.96 -23.58 7.26
CA GLN A 162 -19.51 -24.41 6.18
C GLN A 162 -18.71 -24.26 4.88
N PRO A 163 -18.64 -25.31 4.05
CA PRO A 163 -18.02 -25.28 2.73
C PRO A 163 -18.39 -24.08 1.86
N SER A 164 -19.68 -23.74 1.76
CA SER A 164 -20.13 -22.63 0.92
C SER A 164 -19.71 -21.27 1.47
N ALA A 165 -19.77 -21.08 2.79
CA ALA A 165 -19.36 -19.85 3.44
C ALA A 165 -17.85 -19.62 3.29
N LEU A 166 -17.02 -20.65 3.52
CA LEU A 166 -15.57 -20.57 3.33
C LEU A 166 -15.18 -20.23 1.88
N ARG A 167 -15.90 -20.79 0.90
CA ARG A 167 -15.73 -20.43 -0.53
C ARG A 167 -16.06 -18.96 -0.78
N ARG A 168 -17.17 -18.45 -0.23
CA ARG A 168 -17.55 -17.03 -0.36
C ARG A 168 -16.53 -16.11 0.30
N GLN A 169 -16.04 -16.45 1.51
CA GLN A 169 -15.01 -15.69 2.21
C GLN A 169 -13.73 -15.60 1.37
N ARG A 170 -13.28 -16.73 0.82
CA ARG A 170 -12.09 -16.79 -0.04
C ARG A 170 -12.27 -15.99 -1.33
N GLN A 171 -13.42 -16.11 -1.99
CA GLN A 171 -13.71 -15.35 -3.20
C GLN A 171 -13.74 -13.85 -2.92
N LEU A 172 -14.37 -13.44 -1.82
CA LEU A 172 -14.46 -12.03 -1.42
C LEU A 172 -13.06 -11.44 -1.20
N VAL A 173 -12.25 -12.04 -0.33
CA VAL A 173 -10.91 -11.50 0.00
C VAL A 173 -9.99 -11.44 -1.22
N LEU A 174 -9.98 -12.48 -2.08
CA LEU A 174 -9.15 -12.49 -3.29
C LEU A 174 -9.62 -11.46 -4.31
N SER A 175 -10.94 -11.28 -4.45
CA SER A 175 -11.50 -10.27 -5.36
C SER A 175 -11.16 -8.85 -4.91
N GLU A 176 -11.25 -8.55 -3.61
CA GLU A 176 -10.91 -7.24 -3.07
C GLU A 176 -9.40 -6.97 -3.17
N TYR A 177 -8.57 -7.98 -2.91
CA TYR A 177 -7.13 -7.84 -3.02
C TYR A 177 -6.69 -7.60 -4.46
N ARG A 178 -7.31 -8.28 -5.44
CA ARG A 178 -7.09 -8.00 -6.86
C ARG A 178 -7.32 -6.53 -7.18
N GLU A 179 -8.42 -5.95 -6.70
CA GLU A 179 -8.70 -4.52 -6.93
C GLU A 179 -7.68 -3.63 -6.24
N VAL A 180 -7.28 -3.94 -5.00
CA VAL A 180 -6.21 -3.21 -4.28
C VAL A 180 -4.90 -3.22 -5.06
N LEU A 181 -4.48 -4.40 -5.57
CA LEU A 181 -3.29 -4.53 -6.40
C LEU A 181 -3.44 -3.77 -7.71
N ASN A 182 -4.61 -3.80 -8.35
CA ASN A 182 -4.90 -3.05 -9.58
C ASN A 182 -4.94 -1.54 -9.40
N ASP A 183 -5.24 -1.05 -8.20
CA ASP A 183 -5.21 0.37 -7.90
C ASP A 183 -3.81 0.91 -7.55
N LEU A 184 -2.89 0.08 -7.04
CA LEU A 184 -1.53 0.48 -6.59
C LEU A 184 -0.70 1.31 -7.60
N PRO A 185 -0.73 1.05 -8.93
CA PRO A 185 0.04 1.85 -9.89
C PRO A 185 -0.30 3.34 -9.85
N LYS A 186 -1.55 3.71 -9.51
CA LYS A 186 -2.00 5.11 -9.45
C LYS A 186 -1.27 5.90 -8.35
N PRO A 187 -1.32 5.51 -7.05
CA PRO A 187 -0.57 6.19 -6.00
C PRO A 187 0.95 6.08 -6.20
N ALA A 188 1.47 4.96 -6.73
CA ALA A 188 2.91 4.83 -7.02
C ALA A 188 3.39 5.88 -8.04
N MET A 189 2.66 6.06 -9.15
CA MET A 189 2.99 7.09 -10.14
C MET A 189 2.70 8.51 -9.63
N ALA A 190 1.70 8.70 -8.76
CA ALA A 190 1.44 9.98 -8.11
C ALA A 190 2.60 10.36 -7.18
N ALA A 191 3.10 9.43 -6.37
CA ALA A 191 4.26 9.60 -5.50
C ALA A 191 5.50 10.00 -6.30
N LEU A 192 5.79 9.29 -7.39
CA LEU A 192 6.90 9.61 -8.29
C LEU A 192 6.78 11.02 -8.88
N ASN A 193 5.59 11.38 -9.35
CA ASN A 193 5.38 12.70 -9.94
C ASN A 193 5.45 13.82 -8.89
N ALA A 194 4.91 13.59 -7.69
CA ALA A 194 5.02 14.51 -6.56
C ALA A 194 6.48 14.70 -6.13
N ALA A 195 7.25 13.62 -6.06
CA ALA A 195 8.68 13.63 -5.76
C ALA A 195 9.50 14.48 -6.75
N LEU A 196 9.18 14.41 -8.04
CA LEU A 196 9.88 15.19 -9.08
C LEU A 196 9.31 16.60 -9.30
N ALA A 197 8.13 16.92 -8.75
CA ALA A 197 7.45 18.19 -9.01
C ALA A 197 8.26 19.43 -8.58
N PRO A 198 8.91 19.48 -7.39
CA PRO A 198 9.71 20.63 -6.98
C PRO A 198 10.90 20.87 -7.93
N HIS A 199 11.58 19.79 -8.32
CA HIS A 199 12.71 19.84 -9.25
C HIS A 199 12.30 20.35 -10.63
N ARG A 200 11.24 19.75 -11.21
CA ARG A 200 10.69 20.13 -12.53
C ARG A 200 10.27 21.60 -12.55
N SER A 201 9.62 22.05 -11.48
CA SER A 201 9.17 23.44 -11.35
C SER A 201 10.34 24.42 -11.28
N LEU A 202 11.36 24.10 -10.49
CA LEU A 202 12.56 24.92 -10.37
C LEU A 202 13.35 24.96 -11.69
N ALA A 203 13.54 23.81 -12.35
CA ALA A 203 14.21 23.75 -13.65
C ALA A 203 13.47 24.60 -14.70
N ALA A 204 12.13 24.51 -14.75
CA ALA A 204 11.31 25.32 -15.65
C ALA A 204 11.40 26.82 -15.36
N LEU A 205 11.57 27.20 -14.09
CA LEU A 205 11.75 28.58 -13.66
C LEU A 205 13.15 29.12 -14.02
N LEU A 206 14.19 28.30 -13.86
CA LEU A 206 15.59 28.69 -14.14
C LEU A 206 15.88 28.78 -15.63
N THR A 207 15.44 27.79 -16.41
CA THR A 207 15.74 27.64 -17.85
C THR A 207 15.62 28.95 -18.66
N PRO A 208 14.50 29.70 -18.63
CA PRO A 208 14.35 30.91 -19.43
C PRO A 208 15.17 32.11 -18.94
N ARG A 209 15.81 32.01 -17.76
CA ARG A 209 16.60 33.09 -17.14
C ARG A 209 18.11 32.94 -17.35
N LEU A 210 18.55 31.83 -17.95
CA LEU A 210 19.96 31.56 -18.19
C LEU A 210 20.42 32.29 -19.45
N ALA A 211 21.55 33.00 -19.36
CA ALA A 211 22.20 33.67 -20.48
C ALA A 211 23.02 32.69 -21.34
N VAL A 212 22.37 31.62 -21.82
CA VAL A 212 22.95 30.55 -22.65
C VAL A 212 22.04 30.26 -23.84
N GLY A 213 22.51 29.45 -24.80
CA GLY A 213 21.72 29.14 -25.99
C GLY A 213 20.40 28.42 -25.67
N PRO A 214 19.34 28.55 -26.51
CA PRO A 214 18.04 27.94 -26.25
C PRO A 214 18.05 26.41 -26.21
N GLN A 215 19.04 25.78 -26.85
CA GLN A 215 19.26 24.34 -26.77
C GLN A 215 20.01 23.93 -25.50
N GLU A 216 20.84 24.82 -24.96
CA GLU A 216 21.69 24.56 -23.80
C GLU A 216 20.98 24.85 -22.49
N ALA A 217 20.11 25.86 -22.48
CA ALA A 217 19.40 26.34 -21.30
C ALA A 217 18.63 25.24 -20.55
N PRO A 218 17.92 24.29 -21.21
CA PRO A 218 17.24 23.21 -20.50
C PRO A 218 18.20 22.29 -19.74
N PHE A 219 19.39 22.02 -20.29
CA PHE A 219 20.38 21.16 -19.63
C PHE A 219 20.94 21.84 -18.37
N PHE A 220 21.34 23.10 -18.49
CA PHE A 220 21.84 23.87 -17.35
C PHE A 220 20.76 24.11 -16.30
N GLY A 221 19.53 24.45 -16.72
CA GLY A 221 18.40 24.65 -15.80
C GLY A 221 18.06 23.39 -15.01
N TRP A 222 18.04 22.22 -15.68
CA TRP A 222 17.82 20.93 -15.05
C TRP A 222 18.93 20.58 -14.05
N ARG A 223 20.20 20.78 -14.45
CA ARG A 223 21.36 20.50 -13.62
C ARG A 223 21.43 21.41 -12.40
N ILE A 224 21.18 22.71 -12.54
CA ILE A 224 21.17 23.65 -11.41
C ILE A 224 20.06 23.27 -10.42
N ALA A 225 18.86 22.95 -10.91
CA ALA A 225 17.76 22.51 -10.06
C ALA A 225 18.10 21.23 -9.28
N SER A 226 18.92 20.34 -9.82
CA SER A 226 19.31 19.09 -9.13
C SER A 226 20.15 19.34 -7.88
N TYR A 227 20.94 20.42 -7.83
CA TYR A 227 21.75 20.76 -6.65
C TYR A 227 20.94 21.33 -5.48
N LEU A 228 19.71 21.79 -5.75
CA LEU A 228 18.79 22.34 -4.76
C LEU A 228 17.68 21.33 -4.38
N PHE A 229 17.88 20.06 -4.71
CA PHE A 229 16.90 19.00 -4.48
C PHE A 229 16.94 18.54 -3.02
N ASP A 230 15.79 18.65 -2.33
CA ASP A 230 15.62 18.14 -0.97
C ASP A 230 15.27 16.65 -1.01
N THR A 231 16.30 15.81 -0.90
CA THR A 231 16.13 14.34 -0.90
C THR A 231 15.30 13.85 0.28
N GLU A 232 15.41 14.49 1.45
CA GLU A 232 14.69 14.03 2.65
C GLU A 232 13.18 14.30 2.54
N ALA A 233 12.80 15.50 2.10
CA ALA A 233 11.39 15.83 1.86
C ALA A 233 10.76 14.92 0.80
N VAL A 234 11.54 14.51 -0.21
CA VAL A 234 11.07 13.63 -1.27
C VAL A 234 10.89 12.18 -0.80
N ASN A 235 11.85 11.63 -0.06
CA ASN A 235 11.71 10.30 0.51
C ASN A 235 10.52 10.21 1.47
N ARG A 236 10.26 11.27 2.25
CA ARG A 236 9.04 11.39 3.05
C ARG A 236 7.79 11.41 2.17
N THR A 237 7.76 12.20 1.10
CA THR A 237 6.62 12.25 0.17
C THR A 237 6.30 10.87 -0.45
N ILE A 238 7.33 10.12 -0.84
CA ILE A 238 7.18 8.77 -1.39
C ILE A 238 6.61 7.83 -0.32
N THR A 239 7.22 7.84 0.87
CA THR A 239 6.82 6.98 2.00
C THR A 239 5.40 7.31 2.47
N ASP A 240 5.04 8.59 2.59
CA ASP A 240 3.71 9.03 3.05
C ASP A 240 2.61 8.63 2.05
N THR A 241 2.90 8.71 0.74
CA THR A 241 1.93 8.32 -0.29
C THR A 241 1.70 6.80 -0.31
N LEU A 242 2.73 6.01 -0.01
CA LEU A 242 2.68 4.55 0.04
C LEU A 242 2.51 4.00 1.46
N LEU A 243 2.29 4.88 2.43
CA LEU A 243 2.08 4.55 3.84
C LEU A 243 0.95 3.53 4.05
N PRO A 244 -0.17 3.53 3.28
CA PRO A 244 -1.18 2.48 3.39
C PRO A 244 -0.62 1.07 3.18
N PHE A 245 0.51 0.92 2.47
CA PHE A 245 1.10 -0.38 2.12
C PHE A 245 2.37 -0.75 2.91
N ARG A 246 2.73 0.05 3.91
CA ARG A 246 4.06 0.05 4.54
C ARG A 246 4.56 -1.28 5.12
N HIS A 247 3.67 -2.21 5.43
CA HIS A 247 4.02 -3.51 6.04
C HIS A 247 4.21 -4.63 5.00
N THR A 248 4.16 -4.31 3.71
CA THR A 248 4.35 -5.28 2.62
C THR A 248 5.75 -5.19 1.99
N ASP A 249 6.30 -6.33 1.58
CA ASP A 249 7.52 -6.37 0.77
C ASP A 249 7.32 -5.67 -0.58
N MET A 250 6.12 -5.79 -1.14
CA MET A 250 5.70 -5.09 -2.35
C MET A 250 5.90 -3.57 -2.22
N ALA A 251 5.42 -2.95 -1.14
CA ALA A 251 5.58 -1.50 -0.95
C ALA A 251 7.03 -1.08 -0.80
N ARG A 252 7.83 -1.83 -0.03
CA ARG A 252 9.25 -1.56 0.12
C ARG A 252 9.98 -1.60 -1.23
N ARG A 253 9.69 -2.61 -2.05
CA ARG A 253 10.22 -2.74 -3.43
C ARG A 253 9.81 -1.57 -4.30
N VAL A 254 8.54 -1.17 -4.26
CA VAL A 254 8.00 -0.02 -5.02
C VAL A 254 8.63 1.31 -4.56
N CYS A 255 8.72 1.57 -3.26
CA CYS A 255 9.37 2.77 -2.72
C CYS A 255 10.83 2.86 -3.20
N THR A 256 11.60 1.77 -3.04
CA THR A 256 13.02 1.75 -3.43
C THR A 256 13.18 1.96 -4.94
N ALA A 257 12.29 1.39 -5.76
CA ALA A 257 12.28 1.62 -7.20
C ALA A 257 11.98 3.10 -7.53
N ILE A 258 10.98 3.71 -6.90
CA ILE A 258 10.66 5.13 -7.13
C ILE A 258 11.82 6.03 -6.69
N GLU A 259 12.43 5.79 -5.53
CA GLU A 259 13.60 6.53 -5.05
C GLU A 259 14.77 6.43 -6.04
N HIS A 260 15.06 5.23 -6.55
CA HIS A 260 16.09 5.04 -7.56
C HIS A 260 15.76 5.75 -8.88
N PHE A 261 14.51 5.70 -9.32
CA PHE A 261 14.06 6.42 -10.52
C PHE A 261 14.24 7.93 -10.34
N VAL A 262 13.86 8.48 -9.19
CA VAL A 262 14.03 9.90 -8.87
C VAL A 262 15.51 10.27 -8.93
N LYS A 263 16.39 9.51 -8.27
CA LYS A 263 17.84 9.73 -8.32
C LYS A 263 18.36 9.72 -9.77
N SER A 264 17.96 8.74 -10.57
CA SER A 264 18.33 8.63 -11.98
C SER A 264 17.82 9.81 -12.81
N ALA A 265 16.61 10.29 -12.53
CA ALA A 265 16.01 11.44 -13.21
C ALA A 265 16.75 12.76 -12.91
N LEU A 266 17.32 12.90 -11.71
CA LEU A 266 18.15 14.06 -11.35
C LEU A 266 19.51 14.04 -12.05
N GLU A 267 20.00 12.86 -12.41
CA GLU A 267 21.24 12.67 -13.17
C GLU A 267 21.05 12.80 -14.68
N ALA A 268 19.81 12.68 -15.17
CA ALA A 268 19.47 12.91 -16.57
C ALA A 268 19.87 14.32 -17.03
N SER A 269 20.14 14.46 -18.32
CA SER A 269 20.50 15.73 -18.93
C SER A 269 19.34 16.73 -18.92
N SER A 270 18.10 16.28 -19.06
CA SER A 270 16.91 17.14 -19.10
C SER A 270 15.61 16.39 -18.81
N ASN A 271 14.52 17.14 -18.59
CA ASN A 271 13.17 16.54 -18.48
C ASN A 271 12.77 15.71 -19.71
N ARG A 272 13.30 16.05 -20.90
CA ARG A 272 13.00 15.30 -22.13
C ARG A 272 13.55 13.88 -22.07
N GLU A 273 14.69 13.68 -21.44
CA GLU A 273 15.29 12.36 -21.23
C GLU A 273 14.48 11.56 -20.20
N VAL A 274 14.04 12.20 -19.11
CA VAL A 274 13.23 11.55 -18.07
C VAL A 274 11.88 11.07 -18.61
N VAL A 275 11.21 11.93 -19.37
CA VAL A 275 9.93 11.63 -20.01
C VAL A 275 10.12 10.68 -21.20
N GLY A 276 11.31 10.73 -21.82
CA GLY A 276 11.75 9.90 -22.92
C GLY A 276 11.03 10.14 -24.26
N PRO A 277 11.49 9.45 -25.33
CA PRO A 277 10.97 9.65 -26.68
C PRO A 277 9.63 8.92 -26.89
N MET A 278 8.95 9.26 -28.00
CA MET A 278 7.92 8.39 -28.55
C MET A 278 8.60 7.25 -29.30
N ALA A 279 8.20 6.01 -29.03
CA ALA A 279 8.70 4.83 -29.73
C ALA A 279 7.55 3.91 -30.13
N ASN A 280 7.75 3.14 -31.20
CA ASN A 280 6.84 2.07 -31.56
C ASN A 280 7.16 0.84 -30.71
N VAL A 281 6.27 0.52 -29.78
CA VAL A 281 6.36 -0.65 -28.92
C VAL A 281 5.20 -1.55 -29.31
N GLY A 282 5.48 -2.75 -29.83
CA GLY A 282 4.45 -3.72 -30.20
C GLY A 282 3.40 -3.24 -31.21
N GLY A 283 3.77 -2.32 -32.12
CA GLY A 283 2.86 -1.76 -33.13
C GLY A 283 2.14 -0.49 -32.70
N GLN A 284 2.29 -0.03 -31.46
CA GLN A 284 1.69 1.19 -30.94
C GLN A 284 2.75 2.26 -30.64
N MET A 285 2.45 3.50 -30.97
CA MET A 285 3.30 4.64 -30.63
C MET A 285 3.03 5.08 -29.19
N VAL A 286 3.96 4.76 -28.29
CA VAL A 286 3.88 5.08 -26.86
C VAL A 286 5.07 5.90 -26.42
N ARG A 287 4.91 6.61 -25.30
CA ARG A 287 6.01 7.32 -24.65
C ARG A 287 6.80 6.32 -23.82
N VAL A 288 8.11 6.22 -24.03
CA VAL A 288 8.99 5.32 -23.26
C VAL A 288 9.79 6.17 -22.28
N PRO A 289 9.42 6.20 -20.97
CA PRO A 289 10.15 6.97 -19.97
C PRO A 289 11.56 6.42 -19.74
N LEU A 290 12.33 7.14 -18.91
CA LEU A 290 13.67 6.73 -18.52
C LEU A 290 13.73 5.26 -18.06
N GLN A 291 14.47 4.45 -18.81
CA GLN A 291 14.75 3.05 -18.47
C GLN A 291 16.03 2.97 -17.64
N CYS A 292 15.91 3.32 -16.36
CA CYS A 292 17.04 3.37 -15.42
C CYS A 292 17.30 2.05 -14.68
N PHE A 293 16.49 1.03 -14.92
CA PHE A 293 16.67 -0.29 -14.33
C PHE A 293 17.30 -1.25 -15.34
N ALA A 294 18.05 -2.21 -14.84
CA ALA A 294 18.67 -3.26 -15.63
C ALA A 294 18.46 -4.61 -14.94
N VAL A 295 18.11 -5.62 -15.72
CA VAL A 295 18.14 -7.02 -15.27
C VAL A 295 19.38 -7.68 -15.87
N ARG A 296 20.19 -8.28 -15.01
CA ARG A 296 21.35 -9.06 -15.45
C ARG A 296 20.88 -10.21 -16.35
N GLY A 297 21.38 -10.27 -17.58
CA GLY A 297 21.13 -11.39 -18.50
C GLY A 297 21.89 -12.65 -18.07
N GLN A 298 21.57 -13.79 -18.70
CA GLN A 298 22.43 -14.98 -18.63
C GLN A 298 23.83 -14.66 -19.19
N GLU A 299 24.86 -15.40 -18.74
CA GLU A 299 26.28 -15.10 -18.99
C GLU A 299 26.56 -14.64 -20.45
N GLY A 300 27.05 -13.41 -20.59
CA GLY A 300 27.44 -12.82 -21.89
C GLY A 300 26.35 -12.00 -22.62
N GLY A 301 25.11 -12.00 -22.15
CA GLY A 301 24.03 -11.19 -22.72
C GLY A 301 24.08 -9.71 -22.32
N GLN A 302 23.63 -8.82 -23.21
CA GLN A 302 23.39 -7.43 -22.82
C GLN A 302 22.29 -7.35 -21.74
N PRO A 303 22.44 -6.47 -20.72
CA PRO A 303 21.43 -6.31 -19.70
C PRO A 303 20.12 -5.79 -20.31
N ARG A 304 18.99 -6.35 -19.90
CA ARG A 304 17.67 -5.87 -20.33
C ARG A 304 17.29 -4.64 -19.52
N LEU A 305 17.06 -3.52 -20.19
CA LEU A 305 16.65 -2.28 -19.56
C LEU A 305 15.14 -2.25 -19.29
N LEU A 306 14.75 -1.70 -18.15
CA LEU A 306 13.36 -1.61 -17.71
C LEU A 306 13.04 -0.19 -17.21
N GLY A 307 11.78 0.21 -17.36
CA GLY A 307 11.22 1.36 -16.69
C GLY A 307 10.74 1.05 -15.27
N VAL A 308 10.31 2.10 -14.56
CA VAL A 308 9.75 1.98 -13.20
C VAL A 308 8.42 1.22 -13.19
N ARG A 309 7.65 1.25 -14.29
CA ARG A 309 6.32 0.63 -14.35
C ARG A 309 6.42 -0.88 -14.35
N GLU A 310 7.40 -1.43 -15.05
CA GLU A 310 7.73 -2.85 -15.12
C GLU A 310 8.16 -3.38 -13.75
N VAL A 311 8.97 -2.61 -13.02
CA VAL A 311 9.40 -2.95 -11.64
C VAL A 311 8.22 -2.93 -10.66
N VAL A 312 7.34 -1.92 -10.76
CA VAL A 312 6.11 -1.84 -9.94
C VAL A 312 5.17 -2.99 -10.26
N HIS A 313 5.01 -3.36 -11.53
CA HIS A 313 4.17 -4.48 -11.93
C HIS A 313 4.71 -5.82 -11.44
N LYS A 314 6.03 -6.04 -11.52
CA LYS A 314 6.66 -7.21 -10.94
C LYS A 314 6.39 -7.33 -9.43
N ALA A 315 6.48 -6.24 -8.68
CA ALA A 315 6.17 -6.26 -7.25
C ALA A 315 4.72 -6.69 -6.98
N ARG A 316 3.76 -6.21 -7.78
CA ARG A 316 2.35 -6.60 -7.70
C ARG A 316 2.12 -8.07 -8.06
N LEU A 317 2.80 -8.58 -9.08
CA LEU A 317 2.71 -9.99 -9.48
C LEU A 317 3.24 -10.94 -8.41
N ASP A 318 4.31 -10.56 -7.72
CA ASP A 318 4.84 -11.37 -6.61
C ASP A 318 3.91 -11.39 -5.41
N GLU A 319 3.31 -10.25 -5.07
CA GLU A 319 2.30 -10.16 -4.03
C GLU A 319 1.07 -11.01 -4.38
N ALA A 320 0.61 -10.91 -5.64
CA ALA A 320 -0.50 -11.69 -6.14
C ALA A 320 -0.20 -13.19 -6.05
N ALA A 321 0.98 -13.63 -6.49
CA ALA A 321 1.41 -15.01 -6.43
C ALA A 321 1.51 -15.52 -4.98
N ARG A 322 2.02 -14.71 -4.06
CA ARG A 322 2.12 -15.04 -2.63
C ARG A 322 0.77 -15.37 -2.01
N HIS A 323 -0.29 -14.65 -2.41
CA HIS A 323 -1.63 -14.80 -1.84
C HIS A 323 -2.61 -15.55 -2.75
N GLY A 324 -2.17 -16.06 -3.91
CA GLY A 324 -3.02 -16.76 -4.87
C GLY A 324 -4.08 -15.87 -5.53
N VAL A 325 -3.78 -14.58 -5.70
CA VAL A 325 -4.64 -13.61 -6.37
C VAL A 325 -4.40 -13.67 -7.88
N GLU A 326 -5.47 -13.81 -8.65
CA GLU A 326 -5.43 -13.81 -10.11
C GLU A 326 -6.03 -12.52 -10.70
N GLY A 327 -5.79 -12.27 -12.00
CA GLY A 327 -6.39 -11.14 -12.71
C GLY A 327 -5.77 -9.78 -12.40
N VAL A 328 -4.50 -9.75 -11.95
CA VAL A 328 -3.73 -8.51 -11.83
C VAL A 328 -3.36 -8.00 -13.22
N VAL A 329 -3.88 -6.83 -13.59
CA VAL A 329 -3.66 -6.24 -14.91
C VAL A 329 -2.40 -5.38 -14.95
N LYS A 330 -1.71 -5.40 -16.08
CA LYS A 330 -0.46 -4.64 -16.29
C LYS A 330 -0.71 -3.13 -16.21
N GLY A 331 -1.68 -2.63 -16.96
CA GLY A 331 -2.12 -1.23 -16.93
C GLY A 331 -1.21 -0.27 -17.70
N PHE A 332 -0.29 -0.82 -18.49
CA PHE A 332 0.57 -0.10 -19.44
C PHE A 332 1.08 -1.10 -20.47
N ASP A 333 1.22 -0.64 -21.72
CA ASP A 333 1.58 -1.50 -22.85
C ASP A 333 0.77 -2.80 -22.85
N ASP A 334 -0.55 -2.69 -22.64
CA ASP A 334 -1.45 -3.83 -22.41
C ASP A 334 -1.56 -4.76 -23.63
N HIS A 335 -1.12 -4.30 -24.80
CA HIS A 335 -0.94 -5.12 -26.00
C HIS A 335 0.26 -6.07 -25.92
N LEU A 336 1.14 -5.89 -24.92
CA LEU A 336 2.24 -6.78 -24.59
C LEU A 336 1.91 -7.60 -23.34
N GLY A 337 2.39 -8.85 -23.32
CA GLY A 337 2.30 -9.72 -22.14
C GLY A 337 3.18 -9.24 -20.97
N ASN A 338 3.30 -10.09 -19.95
CA ASN A 338 4.07 -9.81 -18.73
C ASN A 338 5.57 -10.18 -18.84
N GLU A 339 6.05 -10.63 -20.00
CA GLU A 339 7.42 -11.15 -20.18
C GLU A 339 8.51 -10.13 -19.82
N ASP A 340 8.27 -8.85 -20.11
CA ASP A 340 9.13 -7.73 -19.76
C ASP A 340 9.27 -7.52 -18.24
N CYS A 341 8.25 -7.90 -17.48
CA CYS A 341 8.20 -7.75 -16.02
C CYS A 341 8.73 -8.99 -15.27
N GLN A 342 9.07 -10.08 -15.95
CA GLN A 342 9.57 -11.29 -15.30
C GLN A 342 11.08 -11.21 -15.05
N PHE A 343 11.47 -11.20 -13.78
CA PHE A 343 12.87 -11.28 -13.34
C PHE A 343 12.95 -11.68 -11.86
N GLU A 344 14.15 -12.04 -11.40
CA GLU A 344 14.45 -12.25 -9.97
C GLU A 344 15.00 -10.95 -9.37
N TRP A 345 14.57 -10.59 -8.17
CA TRP A 345 14.96 -9.33 -7.51
C TRP A 345 16.47 -9.20 -7.28
N GLN A 346 17.16 -10.31 -6.98
CA GLN A 346 18.62 -10.36 -6.86
C GLN A 346 19.36 -9.95 -8.14
N HIS A 347 18.71 -10.05 -9.31
CA HIS A 347 19.28 -9.67 -10.61
C HIS A 347 18.86 -8.27 -11.05
N LEU A 348 18.04 -7.57 -10.27
CA LEU A 348 17.65 -6.19 -10.54
C LEU A 348 18.75 -5.23 -10.08
N GLY A 349 19.10 -4.30 -10.95
CA GLY A 349 20.13 -3.30 -10.72
C GLY A 349 20.00 -2.13 -11.66
N TYR A 350 21.11 -1.44 -11.89
CA TYR A 350 21.25 -0.36 -12.86
C TYR A 350 22.65 -0.39 -13.47
N ILE A 351 22.81 0.35 -14.57
CA ILE A 351 24.11 0.55 -15.21
C ILE A 351 24.67 1.89 -14.74
N ASN A 352 25.83 1.87 -14.07
CA ASN A 352 26.48 3.07 -13.57
C ASN A 352 27.12 3.89 -14.73
N LYS A 353 27.70 5.05 -14.39
CA LYS A 353 28.33 5.95 -15.38
C LYS A 353 29.54 5.33 -16.09
N GLN A 354 30.13 4.28 -15.53
CA GLN A 354 31.23 3.52 -16.09
C GLN A 354 30.75 2.36 -16.98
N GLY A 355 29.43 2.19 -17.17
CA GLY A 355 28.86 1.11 -17.96
C GLY A 355 28.83 -0.24 -17.23
N GLN A 356 29.04 -0.25 -15.91
CA GLN A 356 29.07 -1.45 -15.08
C GLN A 356 27.73 -1.66 -14.38
N PHE A 357 27.35 -2.92 -14.23
CA PHE A 357 26.14 -3.29 -13.50
C PHE A 357 26.35 -3.17 -11.99
N GLU A 358 25.46 -2.46 -11.32
CA GLU A 358 25.36 -2.39 -9.86
C GLU A 358 24.01 -2.92 -9.40
N SER A 359 24.00 -3.77 -8.38
CA SER A 359 22.76 -4.30 -7.80
C SER A 359 22.02 -3.22 -7.03
N LEU A 360 20.68 -3.23 -7.11
CA LEU A 360 19.82 -2.36 -6.34
C LEU A 360 19.68 -2.79 -4.87
N GLY A 361 20.06 -4.02 -4.53
CA GLY A 361 19.95 -4.56 -3.17
C GLY A 361 18.52 -4.69 -2.66
N ILE A 362 17.53 -4.68 -3.55
CA ILE A 362 16.12 -4.88 -3.23
C ILE A 362 15.91 -6.40 -3.17
N ASN A 363 15.83 -7.00 -1.98
CA ASN A 363 15.32 -8.37 -1.83
C ASN A 363 13.82 -8.38 -1.58
#